data_AF-A0A3N6WL79-F1
#
_entry.id   AF-A0A3N6WL79-F1
#
_cell.length_a   1.000
_cell.length_b   1.000
_cell.length_c   1.000
_cell.angle_alpha   90.00
_cell.angle_beta   90.00
_cell.angle_gamma   90.00
#
_symmetry.space_group_name_H-M   'P 1'
#
loop_
_entity.id
_entity.type
_entity.pdbx_description
1 polymer ?
#
loop_
_entity_poly.entity_id
_entity_poly.type
_entity_poly.pdbx_seq_one_letter_code
_entity_poly.pdbx_strand_id
1 'polypeptide(L)'
;MMTLADLVPLTPQPLVTFYDLDTGERVELSGITLANWVAKTTNFLTEELEVEPGTRLRLGLPPHWLRTVWLVAAWTARCVVADEDAEVGLSGPELQADEPIRLAASLRPLGGRFADAPEGFTDIAAVVPPQPDVLLSIDPPEPGDLALDVAGTRLTHAELRGTAPDAGRLLVAGLDLVAEARLLVAACLGGGSLVIAAHATDADLDRLADQEHATIYPA
;
A
#
# COMPACT_ATOMS: atom_id res chain seq x y z
N MET A 1 -20.23 5.81 9.83
CA MET A 1 -19.19 6.87 9.81
C MET A 1 -18.15 6.43 8.81
N MET A 2 -17.62 7.34 7.98
CA MET A 2 -16.63 6.95 6.95
C MET A 2 -15.26 6.68 7.60
N THR A 3 -14.62 5.55 7.27
CA THR A 3 -13.29 5.14 7.73
C THR A 3 -12.35 4.94 6.55
N LEU A 4 -11.09 4.58 6.77
CA LEU A 4 -10.14 4.37 5.67
C LEU A 4 -10.53 3.22 4.71
N ALA A 5 -11.47 2.35 5.06
CA ALA A 5 -12.00 1.31 4.18
C ALA A 5 -12.67 1.90 2.90
N ASP A 6 -13.26 3.08 3.02
CA ASP A 6 -13.91 3.80 1.91
C ASP A 6 -12.99 4.90 1.33
N LEU A 7 -11.66 4.78 1.49
CA LEU A 7 -10.73 5.85 1.11
C LEU A 7 -10.57 6.00 -0.41
N VAL A 8 -10.46 4.88 -1.13
CA VAL A 8 -10.03 4.88 -2.53
C VAL A 8 -11.17 5.37 -3.44
N PRO A 9 -10.99 6.48 -4.19
CA PRO A 9 -12.01 6.94 -5.12
C PRO A 9 -12.11 5.98 -6.33
N LEU A 10 -13.34 5.61 -6.71
CA LEU A 10 -13.60 4.80 -7.91
C LEU A 10 -13.56 5.66 -9.19
N THR A 11 -12.35 6.11 -9.53
CA THR A 11 -12.07 6.96 -10.69
C THR A 11 -11.17 6.26 -11.72
N PRO A 12 -11.36 6.48 -13.03
CA PRO A 12 -10.44 6.00 -14.05
C PRO A 12 -9.14 6.81 -14.11
N GLN A 13 -9.03 7.92 -13.37
CA GLN A 13 -7.83 8.76 -13.35
C GLN A 13 -6.68 8.08 -12.60
N PRO A 14 -5.41 8.31 -12.99
CA PRO A 14 -4.25 7.82 -12.28
C PRO A 14 -4.23 8.32 -10.83
N LEU A 15 -4.16 7.40 -9.88
CA LEU A 15 -4.09 7.70 -8.45
C LEU A 15 -2.70 7.42 -7.88
N VAL A 16 -2.08 6.31 -8.31
CA VAL A 16 -0.71 5.95 -7.96
C VAL A 16 0.04 5.63 -9.25
N THR A 17 1.19 6.26 -9.43
CA THR A 17 2.15 5.95 -10.50
C THR A 17 3.46 5.56 -9.83
N PHE A 18 4.05 4.43 -10.22
CA PHE A 18 5.30 3.93 -9.67
C PHE A 18 6.36 3.84 -10.76
N TYR A 19 7.56 4.27 -10.42
CA TYR A 19 8.77 4.14 -11.22
C TYR A 19 9.85 3.42 -10.41
N ASP A 20 10.50 2.46 -11.05
CA ASP A 20 11.80 1.96 -10.61
C ASP A 20 12.84 2.35 -11.66
N LEU A 21 13.77 3.21 -11.28
CA LEU A 21 14.76 3.78 -12.20
C LEU A 21 15.92 2.81 -12.48
N ASP A 22 16.12 1.79 -11.65
CA ASP A 22 17.14 0.76 -11.88
C ASP A 22 16.65 -0.29 -12.89
N THR A 23 15.39 -0.70 -12.78
CA THR A 23 14.80 -1.73 -13.66
C THR A 23 14.07 -1.17 -14.87
N GLY A 24 13.70 0.12 -14.84
CA GLY A 24 12.87 0.78 -15.84
C GLY A 24 11.38 0.43 -15.73
N GLU A 25 10.94 -0.20 -14.64
CA GLU A 25 9.53 -0.49 -14.41
C GLU A 25 8.72 0.81 -14.31
N ARG A 26 7.56 0.82 -14.97
CA ARG A 26 6.50 1.81 -14.76
C ARG A 26 5.18 1.10 -14.54
N VAL A 27 4.53 1.38 -13.41
CA VAL A 27 3.17 0.92 -13.10
C VAL A 27 2.28 2.11 -12.84
N GLU A 28 1.06 2.07 -13.36
CA GLU A 28 0.05 3.07 -13.10
C GLU A 28 -1.24 2.41 -12.64
N LEU A 29 -1.75 2.85 -11.50
CA LEU A 29 -3.01 2.40 -10.93
C LEU A 29 -3.98 3.56 -10.98
N SER A 30 -5.07 3.39 -11.73
CA SER A 30 -6.25 4.21 -11.53
C SER A 30 -6.87 3.93 -10.15
N GLY A 31 -7.77 4.80 -9.68
CA GLY A 31 -8.55 4.54 -8.48
C GLY A 31 -9.34 3.22 -8.56
N ILE A 32 -9.89 2.89 -9.73
CA ILE A 32 -10.56 1.60 -9.99
C ILE A 32 -9.58 0.43 -9.89
N THR A 33 -8.42 0.53 -10.54
CA THR A 33 -7.42 -0.55 -10.52
C THR A 33 -6.88 -0.77 -9.11
N LEU A 34 -6.63 0.30 -8.36
CA LEU A 34 -6.22 0.21 -6.95
C LEU A 34 -7.31 -0.47 -6.12
N ALA A 35 -8.57 -0.07 -6.26
CA ALA A 35 -9.69 -0.68 -5.55
C ALA A 35 -9.82 -2.19 -5.83
N ASN A 36 -9.64 -2.63 -7.08
CA ASN A 36 -9.65 -4.06 -7.43
C ASN A 36 -8.52 -4.83 -6.73
N TRP A 37 -7.31 -4.28 -6.71
CA TRP A 37 -6.19 -4.89 -5.98
C TRP A 37 -6.42 -4.92 -4.47
N VAL A 38 -6.99 -3.86 -3.91
CA VAL A 38 -7.39 -3.79 -2.50
C VAL A 38 -8.43 -4.85 -2.18
N ALA A 39 -9.46 -5.02 -3.02
CA ALA A 39 -10.48 -6.05 -2.83
C ALA A 39 -9.86 -7.46 -2.83
N LYS A 40 -9.03 -7.77 -3.82
CA LYS A 40 -8.31 -9.07 -3.89
C LYS A 40 -7.46 -9.32 -2.64
N THR A 41 -6.69 -8.32 -2.24
CA THR A 41 -5.78 -8.44 -1.10
C THR A 41 -6.56 -8.54 0.21
N THR A 42 -7.65 -7.80 0.36
CA THR A 42 -8.53 -7.88 1.53
C THR A 42 -9.20 -9.25 1.61
N ASN A 43 -9.72 -9.76 0.51
CA ASN A 43 -10.32 -11.10 0.45
C ASN A 43 -9.29 -12.19 0.80
N PHE A 44 -8.04 -12.06 0.35
CA PHE A 44 -6.97 -12.98 0.78
C PHE A 44 -6.72 -12.90 2.29
N LEU A 45 -6.62 -11.69 2.85
CA LEU A 45 -6.42 -11.47 4.28
C LEU A 45 -7.55 -12.09 5.11
N THR A 46 -8.81 -11.87 4.73
CA THR A 46 -9.97 -12.30 5.53
C THR A 46 -10.39 -13.74 5.30
N GLU A 47 -10.35 -14.22 4.05
CA GLU A 47 -10.88 -15.55 3.71
C GLU A 47 -9.84 -16.66 3.75
N GLU A 48 -8.57 -16.36 3.45
CA GLU A 48 -7.51 -17.38 3.46
C GLU A 48 -6.64 -17.31 4.70
N LEU A 49 -6.29 -16.10 5.15
CA LEU A 49 -5.49 -15.93 6.37
C LEU A 49 -6.34 -15.79 7.64
N GLU A 50 -7.65 -15.61 7.49
CA GLU A 50 -8.61 -15.47 8.61
C GLU A 50 -8.13 -14.42 9.64
N VAL A 51 -7.62 -13.28 9.16
CA VAL A 51 -7.17 -12.21 10.06
C VAL A 51 -8.34 -11.65 10.87
N GLU A 52 -8.14 -11.48 12.16
CA GLU A 52 -9.12 -10.91 13.07
C GLU A 52 -8.95 -9.37 13.17
N PRO A 53 -10.01 -8.63 13.56
CA PRO A 53 -9.89 -7.20 13.83
C PRO A 53 -8.77 -6.90 14.84
N GLY A 54 -7.87 -5.99 14.47
CA GLY A 54 -6.69 -5.64 15.26
C GLY A 54 -5.45 -6.47 14.97
N THR A 55 -5.52 -7.47 14.08
CA THR A 55 -4.34 -8.23 13.62
C THR A 55 -3.24 -7.27 13.16
N ARG A 56 -2.03 -7.46 13.67
CA ARG A 56 -0.89 -6.57 13.37
C ARG A 56 -0.14 -7.07 12.15
N LEU A 57 -0.06 -6.20 11.13
CA LEU A 57 0.54 -6.52 9.83
C LEU A 57 1.76 -5.61 9.59
N ARG A 58 2.94 -6.20 9.44
CA ARG A 58 4.15 -5.48 9.06
C ARG A 58 4.30 -5.40 7.55
N LEU A 59 4.48 -4.18 7.05
CA LEU A 59 4.79 -3.90 5.65
C LEU A 59 6.30 -3.67 5.46
N GLY A 60 7.04 -4.76 5.34
CA GLY A 60 8.48 -4.79 5.06
C GLY A 60 8.84 -4.58 3.58
N LEU A 61 8.10 -3.70 2.89
CA LEU A 61 8.40 -3.35 1.50
C LEU A 61 9.08 -1.97 1.42
N PRO A 62 10.03 -1.79 0.48
CA PRO A 62 10.49 -0.44 0.12
C PRO A 62 9.32 0.37 -0.49
N PRO A 63 9.49 1.69 -0.73
CA PRO A 63 8.53 2.48 -1.49
C PRO A 63 8.21 1.81 -2.83
N HIS A 64 6.99 1.28 -2.96
CA HIS A 64 6.55 0.48 -4.10
C HIS A 64 5.01 0.51 -4.17
N TRP A 65 4.42 0.40 -5.36
CA TRP A 65 2.95 0.44 -5.51
C TRP A 65 2.21 -0.66 -4.73
N LEU A 66 2.83 -1.83 -4.55
CA LEU A 66 2.28 -2.90 -3.70
C LEU A 66 2.17 -2.45 -2.23
N ARG A 67 3.09 -1.64 -1.72
CA ARG A 67 3.01 -1.12 -0.34
C ARG A 67 1.73 -0.31 -0.15
N THR A 68 1.39 0.53 -1.12
CA THR A 68 0.13 1.28 -1.15
C THR A 68 -1.10 0.38 -1.19
N VAL A 69 -1.11 -0.68 -2.02
CA VAL A 69 -2.21 -1.66 -2.08
C VAL A 69 -2.42 -2.31 -0.71
N TRP A 70 -1.34 -2.83 -0.12
CA TRP A 70 -1.40 -3.56 1.13
C TRP A 70 -1.72 -2.68 2.33
N LEU A 71 -1.29 -1.42 2.32
CA LEU A 71 -1.67 -0.44 3.33
C LEU A 71 -3.18 -0.25 3.38
N VAL A 72 -3.82 -0.02 2.23
CA VAL A 72 -5.28 0.14 2.17
C VAL A 72 -6.00 -1.17 2.46
N ALA A 73 -5.52 -2.29 1.94
CA ALA A 73 -6.12 -3.60 2.20
C ALA A 73 -6.09 -3.97 3.69
N ALA A 74 -5.00 -3.67 4.40
CA ALA A 74 -4.91 -3.86 5.84
C ALA A 74 -5.99 -3.05 6.58
N TRP A 75 -6.15 -1.76 6.24
CA TRP A 75 -7.19 -0.91 6.82
C TRP A 75 -8.60 -1.43 6.53
N THR A 76 -8.85 -1.88 5.30
CA THR A 76 -10.15 -2.45 4.91
C THR A 76 -10.42 -3.75 5.67
N ALA A 77 -9.41 -4.60 5.86
CA ALA A 77 -9.47 -5.84 6.64
C ALA A 77 -9.49 -5.64 8.17
N ARG A 78 -9.52 -4.39 8.65
CA ARG A 78 -9.45 -4.04 10.09
C ARG A 78 -8.15 -4.46 10.79
N CYS A 79 -7.07 -4.63 10.02
CA CYS A 79 -5.73 -4.84 10.54
C CYS A 79 -5.07 -3.52 10.94
N VAL A 80 -4.13 -3.60 11.88
CA VAL A 80 -3.23 -2.49 12.24
C VAL A 80 -1.93 -2.65 11.46
N VAL A 81 -1.55 -1.63 10.69
CA VAL A 81 -0.22 -1.62 10.07
C VAL A 81 0.80 -1.27 11.16
N ALA A 82 1.73 -2.17 11.43
CA ALA A 82 2.63 -2.08 12.58
C ALA A 82 4.06 -2.55 12.29
N ASP A 83 5.04 -2.04 13.02
CA ASP A 83 6.45 -2.47 12.95
C ASP A 83 6.88 -3.39 14.09
N GLU A 84 6.11 -3.44 15.17
CA GLU A 84 6.33 -4.33 16.33
C GLU A 84 5.14 -5.29 16.54
N ASP A 85 5.41 -6.46 17.13
CA ASP A 85 4.42 -7.48 17.49
C ASP A 85 3.49 -7.89 16.34
N ALA A 86 4.02 -7.95 15.10
CA ALA A 86 3.26 -8.34 13.93
C ALA A 86 3.02 -9.86 13.87
N GLU A 87 1.79 -10.23 13.49
CA GLU A 87 1.39 -11.62 13.25
C GLU A 87 1.57 -12.01 11.78
N VAL A 88 1.43 -11.02 10.89
CA VAL A 88 1.61 -11.14 9.44
C VAL A 88 2.75 -10.23 8.99
N GLY A 89 3.77 -10.81 8.38
CA GLY A 89 4.89 -10.07 7.80
C GLY A 89 4.89 -10.14 6.28
N LEU A 90 4.79 -9.01 5.60
CA LEU A 90 5.02 -8.91 4.16
C LEU A 90 6.44 -8.43 3.89
N SER A 91 7.23 -9.24 3.19
CA SER A 91 8.63 -8.93 2.86
C SER A 91 8.87 -8.81 1.35
N GLY A 92 9.88 -8.01 1.01
CA GLY A 92 10.44 -7.99 -0.34
C GLY A 92 11.20 -9.26 -0.70
N PRO A 93 11.94 -9.27 -1.83
CA PRO A 93 12.66 -10.44 -2.32
C PRO A 93 13.78 -10.93 -1.39
N GLU A 94 14.18 -10.13 -0.41
CA GLU A 94 15.18 -10.48 0.61
C GLU A 94 14.62 -11.40 1.71
N LEU A 95 13.30 -11.64 1.74
CA LEU A 95 12.62 -12.59 2.64
C LEU A 95 12.93 -12.33 4.13
N GLN A 96 12.85 -11.07 4.55
CA GLN A 96 13.12 -10.64 5.92
C GLN A 96 11.82 -10.58 6.76
N ALA A 97 11.34 -11.76 7.17
CA ALA A 97 10.22 -11.93 8.10
C ALA A 97 10.48 -13.08 9.07
N ASP A 98 10.19 -12.87 10.35
CA ASP A 98 10.17 -13.88 11.40
C ASP A 98 8.77 -14.12 11.98
N GLU A 99 7.77 -13.36 11.53
CA GLU A 99 6.38 -13.45 11.93
C GLU A 99 5.79 -14.86 11.73
N PRO A 100 4.72 -15.21 12.48
CA PRO A 100 4.01 -16.47 12.29
C PRO A 100 3.53 -16.70 10.86
N ILE A 101 2.95 -15.67 10.22
CA ILE A 101 2.51 -15.71 8.82
C ILE A 101 3.49 -14.88 7.98
N ARG A 102 4.13 -15.52 7.01
CA ARG A 102 5.20 -14.93 6.21
C ARG A 102 4.79 -14.83 4.77
N LEU A 103 4.67 -13.61 4.28
CA LEU A 103 4.28 -13.28 2.92
C LEU A 103 5.48 -12.66 2.19
N ALA A 104 5.60 -12.96 0.91
CA ALA A 104 6.71 -12.48 0.09
C ALA A 104 6.21 -11.87 -1.21
N ALA A 105 6.74 -10.69 -1.54
CA ALA A 105 6.57 -10.02 -2.82
C ALA A 105 7.91 -10.01 -3.57
N SER A 106 7.93 -10.53 -4.80
CA SER A 106 9.16 -10.56 -5.60
C SER A 106 9.61 -9.17 -6.07
N LEU A 107 8.68 -8.19 -6.03
CA LEU A 107 8.83 -6.84 -6.59
C LEU A 107 9.26 -6.82 -8.06
N ARG A 108 9.01 -7.91 -8.80
CA ARG A 108 9.20 -7.95 -10.25
C ARG A 108 8.10 -7.16 -10.97
N PRO A 109 8.37 -6.71 -12.21
CA PRO A 109 7.42 -5.91 -12.96
C PRO A 109 5.99 -6.46 -12.97
N LEU A 110 5.02 -5.57 -12.75
CA LEU A 110 3.59 -5.88 -12.68
C LEU A 110 3.20 -6.84 -11.54
N GLY A 111 4.01 -6.92 -10.47
CA GLY A 111 3.75 -7.80 -9.34
C GLY A 111 3.96 -9.26 -9.71
N GLY A 112 4.99 -9.53 -10.50
CA GLY A 112 5.31 -10.87 -10.97
C GLY A 112 5.62 -11.85 -9.84
N ARG A 113 5.50 -13.15 -10.12
CA ARG A 113 5.88 -14.22 -9.19
C ARG A 113 7.40 -14.34 -9.05
N PHE A 114 7.83 -14.91 -7.94
CA PHE A 114 9.20 -15.41 -7.85
C PHE A 114 9.43 -16.48 -8.93
N ALA A 115 10.67 -16.56 -9.42
CA ALA A 115 11.03 -17.60 -10.39
C ALA A 115 10.97 -18.99 -9.74
N ASP A 116 11.46 -19.09 -8.51
CA ASP A 116 11.36 -20.24 -7.64
C ASP A 116 10.51 -19.87 -6.42
N ALA A 117 9.68 -20.78 -5.93
CA ALA A 117 8.82 -20.49 -4.79
C ALA A 117 9.68 -20.08 -3.56
N PRO A 118 9.34 -18.98 -2.86
CA PRO A 118 10.12 -18.50 -1.73
C PRO A 118 9.93 -19.45 -0.54
N GLU A 119 10.97 -20.21 -0.19
CA GLU A 119 10.89 -21.24 0.84
C GLU A 119 10.48 -20.66 2.20
N GLY A 120 9.40 -21.20 2.79
CA GLY A 120 8.88 -20.75 4.08
C GLY A 120 8.02 -19.49 4.00
N PHE A 121 7.70 -19.00 2.80
CA PHE A 121 6.85 -17.83 2.57
C PHE A 121 5.73 -18.15 1.58
N THR A 122 4.60 -17.46 1.73
CA THR A 122 3.55 -17.42 0.71
C THR A 122 3.87 -16.34 -0.32
N ASP A 123 4.04 -16.73 -1.58
CA ASP A 123 4.19 -15.78 -2.70
C ASP A 123 2.86 -15.08 -2.98
N ILE A 124 2.80 -13.78 -2.69
CA ILE A 124 1.56 -13.00 -2.85
C ILE A 124 1.12 -12.91 -4.33
N ALA A 125 2.06 -12.98 -5.27
CA ALA A 125 1.76 -12.96 -6.70
C ALA A 125 1.17 -14.31 -7.19
N ALA A 126 1.23 -15.35 -6.36
CA ALA A 126 0.56 -16.61 -6.62
C ALA A 126 -0.89 -16.64 -6.11
N VAL A 127 -1.14 -16.05 -4.95
CA VAL A 127 -2.41 -16.22 -4.21
C VAL A 127 -3.35 -15.01 -4.27
N VAL A 128 -2.84 -13.79 -4.43
CA VAL A 128 -3.69 -12.57 -4.48
C VAL A 128 -4.38 -12.39 -5.85
N PRO A 129 -3.71 -12.52 -7.02
CA PRO A 129 -4.37 -12.33 -8.31
C PRO A 129 -5.66 -13.15 -8.54
N PRO A 130 -5.74 -14.45 -8.14
CA PRO A 130 -6.95 -15.25 -8.34
C PRO A 130 -8.11 -14.89 -7.41
N GLN A 131 -7.91 -14.08 -6.36
CA GLN A 131 -8.99 -13.65 -5.48
C GLN A 131 -10.07 -12.85 -6.23
N PRO A 132 -11.32 -12.81 -5.73
CA PRO A 132 -12.34 -11.92 -6.29
C PRO A 132 -11.87 -10.45 -6.27
N ASP A 133 -12.12 -9.71 -7.34
CA ASP A 133 -11.86 -8.27 -7.45
C ASP A 133 -13.02 -7.40 -6.96
N VAL A 134 -14.06 -8.04 -6.41
CA VAL A 134 -15.14 -7.42 -5.65
C VAL A 134 -14.93 -7.78 -4.18
N LEU A 135 -15.00 -6.77 -3.32
CA LEU A 135 -14.86 -6.97 -1.88
C LEU A 135 -16.01 -7.86 -1.38
N LEU A 136 -15.66 -8.95 -0.70
CA LEU A 136 -16.64 -9.81 -0.05
C LEU A 136 -17.23 -9.11 1.18
N SER A 137 -18.31 -9.67 1.73
CA SER A 137 -18.97 -9.05 2.88
C SER A 137 -18.08 -9.09 4.11
N ILE A 138 -17.61 -7.92 4.54
CA ILE A 138 -16.82 -7.75 5.76
C ILE A 138 -17.49 -6.71 6.66
N ASP A 139 -17.28 -6.84 7.97
CA ASP A 139 -17.61 -5.75 8.89
C ASP A 139 -16.63 -4.59 8.67
N PRO A 140 -17.10 -3.33 8.57
CA PRO A 140 -16.20 -2.21 8.42
C PRO A 140 -15.45 -1.91 9.72
N PRO A 141 -14.24 -1.31 9.67
CA PRO A 141 -13.57 -0.81 10.86
C PRO A 141 -14.36 0.33 11.50
N GLU A 142 -14.18 0.53 12.79
CA GLU A 142 -14.70 1.68 13.52
C GLU A 142 -13.72 2.87 13.45
N PRO A 143 -14.21 4.13 13.52
CA PRO A 143 -13.32 5.30 13.48
C PRO A 143 -12.24 5.32 14.57
N GLY A 144 -12.51 4.70 15.72
CA GLY A 144 -11.58 4.60 16.85
C GLY A 144 -10.63 3.41 16.77
N ASP A 145 -10.81 2.49 15.81
CA ASP A 145 -9.88 1.39 15.60
C ASP A 145 -8.51 1.95 15.18
N LEU A 146 -7.43 1.30 15.62
CA LEU A 146 -6.09 1.66 15.17
C LEU A 146 -5.91 1.26 13.71
N ALA A 147 -5.39 2.18 12.91
CA ALA A 147 -5.04 1.93 11.51
C ALA A 147 -3.52 1.78 11.34
N LEU A 148 -2.74 2.47 12.18
CA LEU A 148 -1.28 2.49 12.10
C LEU A 148 -0.66 2.61 13.51
N ASP A 149 0.40 1.84 13.74
CA ASP A 149 1.24 1.85 14.94
C ASP A 149 2.69 1.56 14.53
N VAL A 150 3.39 2.58 14.02
CA VAL A 150 4.72 2.46 13.39
C VAL A 150 5.63 3.55 13.92
N ALA A 151 6.87 3.20 14.27
CA ALA A 151 7.90 4.11 14.75
C ALA A 151 7.43 5.01 15.91
N GLY A 152 6.64 4.43 16.83
CA GLY A 152 6.03 5.15 17.95
C GLY A 152 4.89 6.10 17.58
N THR A 153 4.53 6.20 16.30
CA THR A 153 3.36 6.96 15.84
C THR A 153 2.13 6.05 15.81
N ARG A 154 1.13 6.39 16.62
CA ARG A 154 -0.15 5.67 16.69
C ARG A 154 -1.26 6.53 16.14
N LEU A 155 -1.99 6.01 15.16
CA LEU A 155 -3.09 6.72 14.51
C LEU A 155 -4.29 5.78 14.32
N THR A 156 -5.44 6.26 14.75
CA THR A 156 -6.74 5.67 14.46
C THR A 156 -7.19 5.95 13.02
N HIS A 157 -8.19 5.23 12.54
CA HIS A 157 -8.83 5.53 11.26
C HIS A 157 -9.33 6.98 11.20
N ALA A 158 -9.92 7.51 12.27
CA ALA A 158 -10.41 8.89 12.33
C ALA A 158 -9.28 9.91 12.24
N GLU A 159 -8.17 9.70 12.94
CA GLU A 159 -7.02 10.62 12.95
C GLU A 159 -6.31 10.65 11.60
N LEU A 160 -6.09 9.49 10.98
CA LEU A 160 -5.52 9.44 9.63
C LEU A 160 -6.47 10.08 8.61
N ARG A 161 -7.77 9.79 8.68
CA ARG A 161 -8.78 10.40 7.79
C ARG A 161 -8.95 11.92 8.01
N GLY A 162 -8.50 12.44 9.15
CA GLY A 162 -8.39 13.87 9.43
C GLY A 162 -7.23 14.59 8.73
N THR A 163 -6.41 13.88 7.95
CA THR A 163 -5.34 14.49 7.14
C THR A 163 -5.92 15.51 6.16
N ALA A 164 -5.26 16.66 6.03
CA ALA A 164 -5.70 17.71 5.12
C ALA A 164 -5.72 17.18 3.67
N PRO A 165 -6.82 17.39 2.92
CA PRO A 165 -6.90 16.95 1.53
C PRO A 165 -5.92 17.73 0.65
N ASP A 166 -5.34 17.04 -0.34
CA ASP A 166 -4.46 17.63 -1.35
C ASP A 166 -4.90 17.18 -2.75
N ALA A 167 -5.10 18.14 -3.65
CA ALA A 167 -5.48 17.91 -5.04
C ALA A 167 -4.27 17.82 -5.99
N GLY A 168 -3.06 17.98 -5.47
CA GLY A 168 -1.82 17.95 -6.22
C GLY A 168 -1.42 16.56 -6.70
N ARG A 169 -0.54 16.53 -7.69
CA ARG A 169 0.21 15.35 -8.10
C ARG A 169 1.59 15.42 -7.47
N LEU A 170 1.86 14.58 -6.47
CA LEU A 170 3.08 14.65 -5.68
C LEU A 170 4.06 13.56 -6.10
N LEU A 171 5.29 13.95 -6.42
CA LEU A 171 6.40 13.02 -6.66
C LEU A 171 7.15 12.79 -5.35
N VAL A 172 7.26 11.53 -4.95
CA VAL A 172 7.84 11.10 -3.69
C VAL A 172 8.95 10.08 -3.93
N ALA A 173 10.04 10.19 -3.16
CA ALA A 173 11.15 9.25 -3.17
C ALA A 173 11.62 8.99 -1.74
N GLY A 174 11.78 7.72 -1.36
CA GLY A 174 12.36 7.37 -0.06
C GLY A 174 11.50 7.69 1.17
N LEU A 175 10.17 7.76 1.04
CA LEU A 175 9.29 8.04 2.18
C LEU A 175 9.24 6.90 3.20
N ASP A 176 9.20 7.28 4.47
CA ASP A 176 8.75 6.39 5.54
C ASP A 176 7.25 6.05 5.38
N LEU A 177 6.84 4.97 6.04
CA LEU A 177 5.49 4.42 5.89
C LEU A 177 4.40 5.34 6.44
N VAL A 178 4.69 6.15 7.46
CA VAL A 178 3.72 7.07 8.07
C VAL A 178 3.47 8.25 7.13
N ALA A 179 4.53 8.82 6.56
CA ALA A 179 4.44 9.88 5.56
C ALA A 179 3.71 9.40 4.29
N GLU A 180 4.04 8.21 3.79
CA GLU A 180 3.30 7.62 2.65
C GLU A 180 1.81 7.45 2.97
N ALA A 181 1.47 6.91 4.14
CA ALA A 181 0.08 6.74 4.55
C ALA A 181 -0.68 8.08 4.56
N ARG A 182 -0.08 9.13 5.13
CA ARG A 182 -0.71 10.47 5.16
C ARG A 182 -0.88 11.05 3.76
N LEU A 183 0.13 10.94 2.90
CA LEU A 183 0.07 11.49 1.54
C LEU A 183 -0.95 10.75 0.67
N LEU A 184 -1.07 9.43 0.81
CA LEU A 184 -2.11 8.66 0.14
C LEU A 184 -3.50 9.11 0.58
N VAL A 185 -3.71 9.30 1.88
CA VAL A 185 -4.98 9.77 2.41
C VAL A 185 -5.29 11.19 1.90
N ALA A 186 -4.32 12.10 1.96
CA ALA A 186 -4.47 13.47 1.45
C ALA A 186 -4.88 13.49 -0.03
N ALA A 187 -4.18 12.71 -0.87
CA ALA A 187 -4.46 12.60 -2.31
C ALA A 187 -5.87 12.04 -2.58
N CYS A 188 -6.25 10.93 -1.93
CA CYS A 188 -7.57 10.34 -2.08
C CYS A 188 -8.70 11.29 -1.67
N LEU A 189 -8.52 12.06 -0.58
CA LEU A 189 -9.52 13.01 -0.09
C LEU A 189 -9.60 14.29 -0.93
N GLY A 190 -8.47 14.75 -1.50
CA GLY A 190 -8.40 15.97 -2.29
C GLY A 190 -8.58 15.79 -3.80
N GLY A 191 -8.62 14.56 -4.29
CA GLY A 191 -8.62 14.25 -5.73
C GLY A 191 -7.25 14.40 -6.38
N GLY A 192 -6.18 14.35 -5.58
CA GLY A 192 -4.79 14.34 -6.03
C GLY A 192 -4.30 12.94 -6.42
N SER A 193 -2.99 12.80 -6.62
CA SER A 193 -2.34 11.53 -6.95
C SER A 193 -0.87 11.49 -6.50
N LEU A 194 -0.32 10.29 -6.36
CA LEU A 194 1.08 10.07 -6.00
C LEU A 194 1.87 9.50 -7.17
N VAL A 195 3.09 10.00 -7.35
CA VAL A 195 4.13 9.40 -8.18
C VAL A 195 5.23 8.93 -7.24
N ILE A 196 5.45 7.63 -7.14
CA ILE A 196 6.46 7.01 -6.28
C ILE A 196 7.67 6.65 -7.15
N ALA A 197 8.85 7.14 -6.79
CA ALA A 197 10.10 6.84 -7.48
C ALA A 197 11.05 6.06 -6.57
N ALA A 198 11.43 4.86 -7.01
CA ALA A 198 12.46 4.03 -6.39
C ALA A 198 13.77 4.12 -7.19
N HIS A 199 14.90 4.09 -6.48
CA HIS A 199 16.25 4.18 -7.08
C HIS A 199 16.48 5.45 -7.93
N ALA A 200 15.76 6.54 -7.66
CA ALA A 200 15.91 7.79 -8.38
C ALA A 200 17.06 8.65 -7.85
N THR A 201 17.81 9.26 -8.76
CA THR A 201 18.69 10.39 -8.44
C THR A 201 17.92 11.71 -8.43
N ASP A 202 18.51 12.79 -7.88
CA ASP A 202 17.88 14.13 -7.93
C ASP A 202 17.53 14.56 -9.38
N ALA A 203 18.41 14.25 -10.34
CA ALA A 203 18.18 14.53 -11.75
C ALA A 203 17.02 13.69 -12.35
N ASP A 204 16.82 12.47 -11.86
CA ASP A 204 15.65 11.67 -12.24
C ASP A 204 14.37 12.24 -11.67
N LEU A 205 14.41 12.75 -10.43
CA LEU A 205 13.25 13.38 -9.80
C LEU A 205 12.84 14.65 -10.54
N ASP A 206 13.78 15.51 -10.92
CA ASP A 206 13.50 16.69 -11.74
C ASP A 206 12.85 16.30 -13.08
N ARG A 207 13.42 15.30 -13.77
CA ARG A 207 12.89 14.80 -15.04
C ARG A 207 11.48 14.20 -14.88
N LEU A 208 11.24 13.41 -13.84
CA LEU A 208 9.94 12.82 -13.57
C LEU A 208 8.90 13.86 -13.16
N ALA A 209 9.30 14.88 -12.38
CA ALA A 209 8.44 16.00 -12.02
C ALA A 209 7.94 16.74 -13.26
N ASP A 210 8.84 17.04 -14.20
CA ASP A 210 8.49 17.68 -15.47
C ASP A 210 7.57 16.78 -16.32
N GLN A 211 7.90 15.49 -16.45
CA GLN A 211 7.16 14.52 -17.26
C GLN A 211 5.75 14.28 -16.73
N GLU A 212 5.60 14.11 -15.42
CA GLU A 212 4.34 13.77 -14.77
C GLU A 212 3.55 15.02 -14.36
N HIS A 213 4.09 16.22 -14.62
CA HIS A 213 3.55 17.49 -14.11
C HIS A 213 3.32 17.43 -12.59
N ALA A 214 4.27 16.85 -11.87
CA ALA A 214 4.21 16.57 -10.45
C ALA A 214 5.07 17.56 -9.64
N THR A 215 4.65 17.87 -8.43
CA THR A 215 5.46 18.62 -7.46
C THR A 215 6.29 17.65 -6.63
N ILE A 216 7.61 17.87 -6.55
CA ILE A 216 8.49 17.07 -5.69
C ILE A 216 8.12 17.34 -4.23
N TYR A 217 7.79 16.27 -3.50
CA TYR A 217 7.57 16.33 -2.06
C TYR A 217 8.93 16.33 -1.34
N PRO A 218 9.19 17.27 -0.43
CA PRO A 218 10.41 17.26 0.36
C PRO A 218 10.36 16.08 1.35
N ALA A 219 11.29 15.14 1.21
CA ALA A 219 11.49 14.06 2.18
C ALA A 219 11.99 14.58 3.53
#